data_AF-A0A1H8AU19-F1
#
_entry.id   AF-A0A1H8AU19-F1
#
_cell.length_a   1.000
_cell.length_b   1.000
_cell.length_c   1.000
_cell.angle_alpha   90.00
_cell.angle_beta   90.00
_cell.angle_gamma   90.00
#
_symmetry.space_group_name_H-M   'P 1'
#
loop_
_entity.id
_entity.type
_entity.pdbx_description
1 polymer ?
#
loop_
_entity_poly.entity_id
_entity_poly.type
_entity_poly.pdbx_seq_one_letter_code
_entity_poly.pdbx_strand_id
1 'polypeptide(L)'
;MTFNNRGRIKDTADLHRYKEVGNILVRLQKNIKKELLFSIFCMLFLFVIPLLPIYKIEGYATFVYYFVVVQLALSSLLYYQRFYYFYKSANQFELLGSREYLVKLYYELKYAIETYRITTYVLMPQGLVLFMILFGQRHSTAWLEKLYHFGTTLSQDPYFILWIILSTIASIVVVIVILEVMVRTSYEKYLKQIKSTLVQMEEL
;
A
#
# COMPACT_ATOMS: atom_id res chain seq x y z
N MET A 1 -39.77 27.54 -32.10
CA MET A 1 -39.59 26.22 -31.47
C MET A 1 -38.13 26.06 -31.06
N THR A 2 -37.74 26.50 -29.87
CA THR A 2 -36.35 26.43 -29.37
C THR A 2 -36.31 26.08 -27.87
N PHE A 3 -37.15 25.14 -27.45
CA PHE A 3 -37.23 24.65 -26.07
C PHE A 3 -37.14 23.12 -26.05
N ASN A 4 -35.98 22.53 -26.41
CA ASN A 4 -35.67 21.14 -26.03
C ASN A 4 -34.17 20.75 -26.11
N ASN A 5 -33.25 21.70 -26.32
CA ASN A 5 -31.83 21.35 -26.38
C ASN A 5 -31.13 21.43 -25.01
N ARG A 6 -31.52 22.36 -24.12
CA ARG A 6 -30.85 22.48 -22.80
C ARG A 6 -31.04 21.25 -21.90
N GLY A 7 -32.21 20.61 -21.92
CA GLY A 7 -32.49 19.39 -21.14
C GLY A 7 -31.68 18.19 -21.63
N ARG A 8 -31.65 17.93 -22.95
CA ARG A 8 -30.85 16.84 -23.54
C ARG A 8 -29.35 17.03 -23.38
N ILE A 9 -28.84 18.26 -23.44
CA ILE A 9 -27.41 18.54 -23.27
C ILE A 9 -26.99 18.31 -21.80
N LYS A 10 -27.85 18.65 -20.83
CA LYS A 10 -27.60 18.38 -19.41
C LYS A 10 -27.57 16.87 -19.13
N ASP A 11 -28.56 16.13 -19.63
CA ASP A 11 -28.65 14.67 -19.47
C ASP A 11 -27.47 13.91 -20.12
N THR A 12 -27.03 14.34 -21.30
CA THR A 12 -25.88 13.72 -21.99
C THR A 12 -24.54 14.12 -21.38
N ALA A 13 -24.39 15.35 -20.89
CA ALA A 13 -23.20 15.80 -20.17
C ALA A 13 -23.05 15.08 -18.83
N ASP A 14 -24.13 14.94 -18.07
CA ASP A 14 -24.12 14.21 -16.80
C ASP A 14 -23.82 12.73 -17.03
N LEU A 15 -24.43 12.09 -18.04
CA LEU A 15 -24.12 10.71 -18.41
C LEU A 15 -22.64 10.50 -18.82
N HIS A 16 -22.07 11.44 -19.59
CA HIS A 16 -20.67 11.38 -19.98
C HIS A 16 -19.73 11.46 -18.75
N ARG A 17 -20.09 12.28 -17.76
CA ARG A 17 -19.33 12.44 -16.52
C ARG A 17 -19.40 11.21 -15.62
N TYR A 18 -20.57 10.60 -15.48
CA TYR A 18 -20.70 9.32 -14.77
C TYR A 18 -19.88 8.23 -15.45
N LYS A 19 -19.85 8.19 -16.79
CA LYS A 19 -19.03 7.24 -17.55
C LYS A 19 -17.53 7.49 -17.38
N GLU A 20 -17.10 8.74 -17.29
CA GLU A 20 -15.70 9.11 -17.03
C GLU A 20 -15.25 8.67 -15.63
N VAL A 21 -16.07 8.91 -14.60
CA VAL A 21 -15.80 8.44 -13.23
C VAL A 21 -15.80 6.92 -13.15
N GLY A 22 -16.73 6.24 -13.82
CA GLY A 22 -16.73 4.78 -13.94
C GLY A 22 -15.44 4.25 -14.58
N ASN A 23 -14.95 4.88 -15.64
CA ASN A 23 -13.72 4.48 -16.32
C ASN A 23 -12.47 4.70 -15.43
N ILE A 24 -12.44 5.80 -14.66
CA ILE A 24 -11.42 6.05 -13.64
C ILE A 24 -11.44 4.94 -12.58
N LEU A 25 -12.63 4.56 -12.13
CA LEU A 25 -12.82 3.53 -11.12
C LEU A 25 -12.35 2.15 -11.61
N VAL A 26 -12.66 1.81 -12.86
CA VAL A 26 -12.17 0.57 -13.51
C VAL A 26 -10.64 0.55 -13.58
N ARG A 27 -9.99 1.68 -13.90
CA ARG A 27 -8.51 1.78 -13.90
C ARG A 27 -7.93 1.62 -12.50
N LEU A 28 -8.54 2.27 -11.51
CA LEU A 28 -8.15 2.16 -10.11
C LEU A 28 -8.22 0.69 -9.65
N GLN A 29 -9.35 0.02 -9.90
CA GLN A 29 -9.54 -1.40 -9.59
C GLN A 29 -8.48 -2.29 -10.26
N LYS A 30 -8.13 -2.01 -11.53
CA LYS A 30 -7.05 -2.75 -12.23
C LYS A 30 -5.69 -2.54 -11.58
N ASN A 31 -5.36 -1.31 -11.18
CA ASN A 31 -4.10 -1.03 -10.50
C ASN A 31 -4.01 -1.76 -9.15
N ILE A 32 -5.07 -1.71 -8.33
CA ILE A 32 -5.01 -2.42 -7.05
C ILE A 32 -4.99 -3.95 -7.23
N LYS A 33 -5.68 -4.51 -8.23
CA LYS A 33 -5.53 -5.94 -8.55
C LYS A 33 -4.08 -6.30 -8.91
N LYS A 34 -3.36 -5.42 -9.61
CA LYS A 34 -1.93 -5.62 -9.89
C LYS A 34 -1.09 -5.52 -8.64
N GLU A 35 -1.34 -4.53 -7.78
CA GLU A 35 -0.64 -4.39 -6.48
C GLU A 35 -0.85 -5.64 -5.61
N LEU A 36 -2.06 -6.21 -5.61
CA LEU A 36 -2.36 -7.45 -4.90
C LEU A 36 -1.63 -8.67 -5.48
N LEU A 37 -1.64 -8.82 -6.80
CA LEU A 37 -0.91 -9.90 -7.46
C LEU A 37 0.59 -9.80 -7.19
N PHE A 38 1.13 -8.57 -7.22
CA PHE A 38 2.52 -8.28 -6.92
C PHE A 38 2.84 -8.57 -5.45
N SER A 39 1.98 -8.18 -4.51
CA SER A 39 2.16 -8.50 -3.09
C SER A 39 2.15 -10.01 -2.83
N ILE A 40 1.24 -10.76 -3.46
CA ILE A 40 1.21 -12.24 -3.36
C ILE A 40 2.51 -12.82 -3.91
N PHE A 41 2.97 -12.34 -5.07
CA PHE A 41 4.22 -12.80 -5.68
C PHE A 41 5.44 -12.52 -4.78
N CYS A 42 5.53 -11.30 -4.22
CA CYS A 42 6.58 -10.92 -3.27
C CYS A 42 6.56 -11.78 -2.01
N MET A 43 5.36 -12.09 -1.49
CA MET A 43 5.20 -12.92 -0.31
C MET A 43 5.61 -14.37 -0.55
N LEU A 44 5.23 -14.92 -1.70
CA LEU A 44 5.64 -16.26 -2.14
C LEU A 44 7.17 -16.30 -2.33
N PHE A 45 7.73 -15.26 -2.94
CA PHE A 45 9.17 -15.11 -3.09
C PHE A 45 9.90 -15.09 -1.74
N LEU A 46 9.44 -14.25 -0.78
CA LEU A 46 10.00 -14.20 0.58
C LEU A 46 9.92 -15.54 1.31
N PHE A 47 8.91 -16.36 1.03
CA PHE A 47 8.79 -17.70 1.61
C PHE A 47 9.84 -18.68 1.04
N VAL A 48 10.23 -18.50 -0.22
CA VAL A 48 11.18 -19.36 -0.94
C VAL A 48 12.64 -18.94 -0.70
N ILE A 49 12.93 -17.65 -0.43
CA ILE A 49 14.30 -17.17 -0.15
C ILE A 49 15.06 -18.02 0.89
N PRO A 50 14.53 -18.32 2.09
CA PRO A 50 15.26 -19.10 3.09
C PRO A 50 15.50 -20.57 2.68
N LEU A 51 14.83 -21.07 1.64
CA LEU A 51 15.05 -22.42 1.10
C LEU A 51 16.21 -22.46 0.10
N LEU A 52 16.70 -21.31 -0.36
CA LEU A 52 17.83 -21.25 -1.28
C LEU A 52 19.15 -21.51 -0.53
N PRO A 53 20.02 -22.41 -1.03
CA PRO A 53 21.25 -22.81 -0.34
C PRO A 53 22.29 -21.69 -0.16
N ILE A 54 22.09 -20.56 -0.86
CA ILE A 54 22.89 -19.33 -0.76
C ILE A 54 22.56 -18.58 0.54
N TYR A 55 21.30 -18.66 0.99
CA TYR A 55 20.76 -18.05 2.20
C TYR A 55 20.71 -19.07 3.34
N LYS A 56 21.88 -19.43 3.88
CA LYS A 56 21.96 -20.25 5.10
C LYS A 56 21.62 -19.39 6.32
N ILE A 57 20.32 -19.18 6.54
CA ILE A 57 19.81 -18.62 7.79
C ILE A 57 19.73 -19.79 8.78
N GLU A 58 20.62 -19.80 9.77
CA GLU A 58 20.73 -20.86 10.76
C GLU A 58 20.33 -20.35 12.15
N GLY A 59 19.77 -21.23 13.00
CA GLY A 59 19.44 -20.94 14.39
C GLY A 59 18.18 -20.09 14.60
N TYR A 60 18.16 -19.27 15.67
CA TYR A 60 16.99 -18.49 16.11
C TYR A 60 16.53 -17.45 15.07
N ALA A 61 17.43 -16.97 14.20
CA ALA A 61 17.12 -16.02 13.13
C ALA A 61 16.09 -16.57 12.12
N THR A 62 16.09 -17.88 11.87
CA THR A 62 15.13 -18.56 10.99
C THR A 62 13.72 -18.51 11.57
N PHE A 63 13.58 -18.71 12.88
CA PHE A 63 12.29 -18.62 13.57
C PHE A 63 11.74 -17.19 13.51
N VAL A 64 12.58 -16.19 13.81
CA VAL A 64 12.20 -14.77 13.72
C VAL A 64 11.79 -14.41 12.28
N TYR A 65 12.53 -14.89 11.27
CA TYR A 65 12.22 -14.67 9.87
C TYR A 65 10.81 -15.17 9.51
N TYR A 66 10.50 -16.44 9.78
CA TYR A 66 9.17 -17.00 9.47
C TYR A 66 8.06 -16.33 10.28
N PHE A 67 8.32 -15.96 11.54
CA PHE A 67 7.35 -15.23 12.35
C PHE A 67 7.00 -13.88 11.72
N VAL A 68 8.00 -13.11 11.27
CA VAL A 68 7.78 -11.82 10.61
C VAL A 68 7.10 -12.00 9.23
N VAL A 69 7.47 -13.02 8.46
CA VAL A 69 6.80 -13.35 7.18
C VAL A 69 5.32 -13.68 7.38
N VAL A 70 4.99 -14.48 8.40
CA VAL A 70 3.58 -14.80 8.74
C VAL A 70 2.84 -13.55 9.21
N GLN A 71 3.46 -12.69 10.01
CA GLN A 71 2.85 -11.44 10.45
C GLN A 71 2.57 -10.48 9.29
N LEU A 72 3.48 -10.40 8.32
CA LEU A 72 3.28 -9.68 7.05
C LEU A 72 2.14 -10.27 6.24
N ALA A 73 2.02 -11.61 6.21
CA ALA A 73 0.96 -12.31 5.49
C ALA A 73 -0.41 -12.02 6.08
N LEU A 74 -0.52 -12.07 7.41
CA LEU A 74 -1.75 -11.74 8.12
C LEU A 74 -2.16 -10.27 7.89
N SER A 75 -1.20 -9.35 7.95
CA SER A 75 -1.46 -7.92 7.70
C SER A 75 -1.88 -7.66 6.24
N SER A 76 -1.28 -8.36 5.29
CA SER A 76 -1.66 -8.30 3.87
C SER A 76 -3.07 -8.87 3.63
N LEU A 77 -3.45 -9.91 4.37
CA LEU A 77 -4.79 -10.49 4.30
C LEU A 77 -5.87 -9.54 4.83
N LEU A 78 -5.61 -8.84 5.94
CA LEU A 78 -6.51 -7.82 6.49
C LEU A 78 -6.72 -6.65 5.50
N TYR A 79 -5.66 -6.26 4.80
CA TYR A 79 -5.75 -5.29 3.71
C TYR A 79 -6.64 -5.81 2.56
N TYR A 80 -6.44 -7.05 2.13
CA TYR A 80 -7.20 -7.65 1.03
C TYR A 80 -8.70 -7.70 1.32
N GLN A 81 -9.10 -8.07 2.55
CA GLN A 81 -10.52 -8.10 2.93
C GLN A 81 -11.19 -6.74 2.77
N ARG A 82 -10.55 -5.67 3.26
CA ARG A 82 -11.11 -4.30 3.12
C ARG A 82 -11.15 -3.84 1.67
N PHE A 83 -10.15 -4.20 0.88
CA PHE A 83 -10.14 -3.87 -0.54
C PHE A 83 -11.22 -4.61 -1.34
N TYR A 84 -11.53 -5.85 -0.96
CA TYR A 84 -12.64 -6.60 -1.52
C TYR A 84 -14.01 -5.93 -1.25
N TYR A 85 -14.21 -5.37 -0.06
CA TYR A 85 -15.39 -4.55 0.24
C TYR A 85 -15.48 -3.29 -0.63
N PHE A 86 -14.35 -2.59 -0.84
CA PHE A 86 -14.31 -1.43 -1.74
C PHE A 86 -14.62 -1.83 -3.19
N TYR A 87 -14.06 -2.94 -3.69
CA TYR A 87 -14.33 -3.45 -5.03
C TYR A 87 -15.81 -3.81 -5.22
N LYS A 88 -16.42 -4.46 -4.23
CA LYS A 88 -17.85 -4.81 -4.26
C LYS A 88 -18.74 -3.57 -4.26
N SER A 89 -18.38 -2.54 -3.48
CA SER A 89 -19.08 -1.26 -3.49
C SER A 89 -18.93 -0.62 -4.87
N ALA A 90 -17.71 -0.39 -5.35
CA ALA A 90 -17.41 0.25 -6.63
C ALA A 90 -18.13 -0.34 -7.86
N ASN A 91 -18.39 -1.66 -7.88
CA ASN A 91 -19.15 -2.30 -8.96
C ASN A 91 -20.63 -1.88 -9.02
N GLN A 92 -21.19 -1.35 -7.94
CA GLN A 92 -22.55 -0.78 -7.92
C GLN A 92 -22.59 0.63 -8.54
N PHE A 93 -21.44 1.26 -8.80
CA PHE A 93 -21.36 2.58 -9.47
C PHE A 93 -21.87 2.51 -10.91
N GLU A 94 -21.56 1.43 -11.63
CA GLU A 94 -22.06 1.23 -13.01
C GLU A 94 -23.59 1.10 -13.08
N LEU A 95 -24.25 0.87 -11.94
CA LEU A 95 -25.69 0.59 -11.87
C LEU A 95 -26.56 1.75 -11.38
N LEU A 96 -26.02 2.75 -10.67
CA LEU A 96 -26.86 3.69 -9.88
C LEU A 96 -26.71 5.20 -10.15
N GLY A 97 -25.82 5.64 -11.05
CA GLY A 97 -25.88 6.97 -11.72
C GLY A 97 -26.32 8.20 -10.89
N SER A 98 -26.00 8.27 -9.59
CA SER A 98 -26.56 9.27 -8.66
C SER A 98 -25.46 10.00 -7.87
N ARG A 99 -25.68 11.29 -7.61
CA ARG A 99 -24.78 12.17 -6.86
C ARG A 99 -24.45 11.62 -5.47
N GLU A 100 -25.45 11.12 -4.73
CA GLU A 100 -25.24 10.56 -3.39
C GLU A 100 -24.25 9.40 -3.41
N TYR A 101 -24.31 8.59 -4.48
CA TYR A 101 -23.42 7.46 -4.66
C TYR A 101 -21.98 7.90 -4.99
N LEU A 102 -21.82 8.98 -5.77
CA LEU A 102 -20.52 9.56 -6.11
C LEU A 102 -19.82 10.20 -4.89
N VAL A 103 -20.61 10.83 -4.01
CA VAL A 103 -20.14 11.31 -2.71
C VAL A 103 -19.71 10.13 -1.83
N LYS A 104 -20.54 9.09 -1.72
CA LYS A 104 -20.21 7.87 -0.95
C LYS A 104 -18.91 7.23 -1.45
N LEU A 105 -18.76 7.08 -2.76
CA LEU A 105 -17.56 6.53 -3.39
C LEU A 105 -16.30 7.36 -3.07
N TYR A 106 -16.39 8.69 -3.11
CA TYR A 106 -15.27 9.56 -2.74
C TYR A 106 -14.80 9.30 -1.30
N TYR A 107 -15.73 9.21 -0.35
CA TYR A 107 -15.40 8.93 1.05
C TYR A 107 -14.87 7.51 1.25
N GLU A 108 -15.45 6.51 0.59
CA GLU A 108 -14.95 5.13 0.64
C GLU A 108 -13.54 5.02 0.07
N LEU A 109 -13.25 5.71 -1.05
CA LEU A 109 -11.92 5.75 -1.63
C LEU A 109 -10.92 6.46 -0.71
N LYS A 110 -11.29 7.62 -0.16
CA LYS A 110 -10.45 8.35 0.81
C LYS A 110 -10.11 7.47 2.01
N TYR A 111 -11.11 6.78 2.55
CA TYR A 111 -10.94 5.86 3.68
C TYR A 111 -10.05 4.66 3.33
N ALA A 112 -10.18 4.10 2.12
CA ALA A 112 -9.32 3.03 1.63
C ALA A 112 -7.85 3.48 1.51
N ILE A 113 -7.61 4.70 1.00
CA ILE A 113 -6.27 5.30 0.90
C ILE A 113 -5.65 5.52 2.29
N GLU A 114 -6.45 6.02 3.24
CA GLU A 114 -6.00 6.25 4.61
C GLU A 114 -5.68 4.92 5.32
N THR A 115 -6.53 3.91 5.13
CA THR A 115 -6.27 2.54 5.60
C THR A 115 -4.96 1.99 5.00
N TYR A 116 -4.73 2.19 3.70
CA TYR A 116 -3.49 1.77 3.04
C TYR A 116 -2.24 2.42 3.67
N ARG A 117 -2.29 3.73 3.95
CA ARG A 117 -1.19 4.43 4.65
C ARG A 117 -0.94 3.81 6.02
N ILE A 118 -1.98 3.63 6.83
CA ILE A 118 -1.88 3.06 8.18
C ILE A 118 -1.31 1.64 8.13
N THR A 119 -1.86 0.77 7.27
CA THR A 119 -1.37 -0.60 7.12
C THR A 119 0.10 -0.62 6.72
N THR A 120 0.50 0.22 5.77
CA THR A 120 1.90 0.22 5.33
C THR A 120 2.84 0.77 6.41
N TYR A 121 2.43 1.75 7.21
CA TYR A 121 3.20 2.18 8.38
C TYR A 121 3.36 1.07 9.42
N VAL A 122 2.34 0.23 9.61
CA VAL A 122 2.43 -0.95 10.49
C VAL A 122 3.38 -2.02 9.91
N LEU A 123 3.39 -2.19 8.59
CA LEU A 123 4.27 -3.15 7.90
C LEU A 123 5.73 -2.69 7.83
N MET A 124 5.97 -1.39 7.92
CA MET A 124 7.29 -0.77 7.79
C MET A 124 8.35 -1.34 8.76
N PRO A 125 8.15 -1.41 10.09
CA PRO A 125 9.13 -1.99 11.00
C PRO A 125 9.38 -3.48 10.72
N GLN A 126 8.36 -4.22 10.29
CA GLN A 126 8.47 -5.64 9.96
C GLN A 126 9.33 -5.87 8.71
N GLY A 127 9.14 -5.02 7.69
CA GLY A 127 9.95 -5.02 6.48
C GLY A 127 11.42 -4.69 6.75
N LEU A 128 11.71 -3.78 7.69
CA LEU A 128 13.07 -3.45 8.10
C LEU A 128 13.78 -4.62 8.78
N VAL A 129 13.07 -5.33 9.67
CA VAL A 129 13.61 -6.53 10.32
C VAL A 129 13.92 -7.61 9.27
N LEU A 130 13.03 -7.84 8.31
CA LEU A 130 13.31 -8.76 7.19
C LEU A 130 14.52 -8.32 6.37
N PHE A 131 14.60 -7.03 6.03
CA PHE A 131 15.73 -6.49 5.27
C PHE A 131 17.04 -6.71 6.02
N MET A 132 17.08 -6.46 7.33
CA MET A 132 18.27 -6.72 8.17
C MET A 132 18.65 -8.20 8.19
N ILE A 133 17.68 -9.11 8.34
CA ILE A 133 17.95 -10.56 8.34
C ILE A 133 18.48 -11.00 6.97
N LEU A 134 17.89 -10.48 5.89
CA LEU A 134 18.30 -10.80 4.52
C LEU A 134 19.69 -10.22 4.18
N PHE A 135 19.99 -8.98 4.57
CA PHE A 135 21.29 -8.38 4.29
C PHE A 135 22.41 -8.97 5.19
N GLY A 136 22.04 -9.40 6.40
CA GLY A 136 22.97 -10.02 7.35
C GLY A 136 23.48 -11.40 6.92
N GLN A 137 22.77 -12.10 6.01
CA GLN A 137 23.13 -13.44 5.50
C GLN A 137 23.64 -14.38 6.63
N ARG A 138 24.86 -14.93 6.49
CA ARG A 138 25.52 -15.84 7.46
C ARG A 138 25.88 -15.17 8.80
N HIS A 139 25.88 -13.84 8.86
CA HIS A 139 26.17 -13.07 10.07
C HIS A 139 24.90 -12.51 10.72
N SER A 140 23.70 -12.85 10.22
CA SER A 140 22.45 -12.35 10.81
C SER A 140 22.34 -12.68 12.30
N THR A 141 22.78 -13.87 12.72
CA THR A 141 22.84 -14.27 14.14
C THR A 141 23.83 -13.42 14.94
N ALA A 142 25.05 -13.20 14.41
CA ALA A 142 26.06 -12.37 15.05
C ALA A 142 25.65 -10.88 15.13
N TRP A 143 24.90 -10.38 14.15
CA TRP A 143 24.34 -9.02 14.17
C TRP A 143 23.21 -8.90 15.20
N LEU A 144 22.34 -9.90 15.29
CA LEU A 144 21.29 -9.95 16.30
C LEU A 144 21.87 -10.06 17.71
N GLU A 145 22.92 -10.85 17.92
CA GLU A 145 23.62 -10.94 19.22
C GLU A 145 24.33 -9.62 19.57
N LYS A 146 24.99 -8.97 18.62
CA LYS A 146 25.60 -7.63 18.83
C LYS A 146 24.56 -6.57 19.18
N LEU A 147 23.37 -6.63 18.58
CA LEU A 147 22.24 -5.75 18.91
C LEU A 147 21.60 -6.10 20.26
N TYR A 148 21.48 -7.39 20.57
CA TYR A 148 20.98 -7.86 21.87
C TYR A 148 21.90 -7.42 23.02
N HIS A 149 23.21 -7.45 22.79
CA HIS A 149 24.23 -6.94 23.71
C HIS A 149 24.67 -5.51 23.35
N PHE A 150 23.70 -4.62 23.13
CA PHE A 150 23.94 -3.24 22.69
C PHE A 150 24.99 -2.49 23.54
N GLY A 151 24.94 -2.64 24.86
CA GLY A 151 25.84 -1.93 25.78
C GLY A 151 27.31 -2.34 25.66
N THR A 152 27.59 -3.63 25.44
CA THR A 152 28.96 -4.12 25.28
C THR A 152 29.48 -3.84 23.87
N THR A 153 28.63 -3.97 22.85
CA THR A 153 28.97 -3.64 21.46
C THR A 153 29.25 -2.15 21.29
N LEU A 154 28.53 -1.26 21.98
CA LEU A 154 28.77 0.19 21.93
C LEU A 154 30.17 0.56 22.45
N SER A 155 30.67 -0.19 23.43
CA SER A 155 31.97 0.05 24.04
C SER A 155 33.12 -0.54 23.20
N GLN A 156 32.87 -1.66 22.51
CA GLN A 156 33.89 -2.38 21.73
C GLN A 156 33.96 -1.93 20.26
N ASP A 157 32.84 -1.55 19.66
CA ASP A 157 32.75 -1.18 18.24
C ASP A 157 31.67 -0.10 18.01
N PRO A 158 31.91 1.15 18.46
CA PRO A 158 30.95 2.24 18.35
C PRO A 158 30.64 2.62 16.89
N TYR A 159 31.57 2.40 15.97
CA TYR A 159 31.38 2.69 14.55
C TYR A 159 30.34 1.77 13.90
N PHE A 160 30.31 0.49 14.27
CA PHE A 160 29.30 -0.46 13.82
C PHE A 160 27.88 -0.03 14.23
N ILE A 161 27.70 0.42 15.49
CA ILE A 161 26.39 0.88 15.98
C ILE A 161 25.96 2.18 15.29
N LEU A 162 26.87 3.14 15.13
CA LEU A 162 26.59 4.37 14.39
C LEU A 162 26.12 4.08 12.96
N TRP A 163 26.78 3.15 12.27
CA TRP A 163 26.43 2.78 10.90
C TRP A 163 25.05 2.10 10.82
N ILE A 164 24.73 1.20 11.77
CA ILE A 164 23.40 0.58 11.86
C ILE A 164 22.31 1.62 12.11
N ILE A 165 22.52 2.54 13.04
CA ILE A 165 21.53 3.59 13.35
C ILE A 165 21.31 4.47 12.13
N LEU A 166 22.39 4.93 11.48
CA LEU A 166 22.31 5.77 10.30
C LEU A 166 21.61 5.06 9.14
N SER A 167 21.96 3.79 8.89
CA SER A 167 21.32 2.95 7.87
C SER A 167 19.84 2.73 8.17
N THR A 168 19.48 2.52 9.44
CA THR A 168 18.07 2.33 9.85
C THR A 168 17.27 3.60 9.61
N ILE A 169 17.78 4.76 10.03
CA ILE A 169 17.12 6.06 9.77
C ILE A 169 16.99 6.31 8.27
N ALA A 170 18.06 6.10 7.50
CA ALA A 170 18.03 6.28 6.04
C ALA A 170 16.98 5.37 5.38
N SER A 171 16.90 4.10 5.78
CA SER A 171 15.91 3.16 5.25
C SER A 171 14.46 3.56 5.59
N ILE A 172 14.22 4.10 6.79
CA ILE A 172 12.92 4.62 7.19
C ILE A 172 12.52 5.78 6.27
N VAL A 173 13.42 6.75 6.07
CA VAL A 173 13.16 7.90 5.19
C VAL A 173 12.86 7.46 3.77
N VAL A 174 13.66 6.55 3.21
CA VAL A 174 13.45 6.02 1.85
C VAL A 174 12.09 5.36 1.71
N VAL A 175 11.68 4.52 2.67
CA VAL A 175 10.37 3.85 2.62
C VAL A 175 9.21 4.84 2.74
N ILE A 176 9.32 5.87 3.59
CA ILE A 176 8.31 6.94 3.68
C ILE A 176 8.18 7.68 2.35
N VAL A 177 9.30 8.06 1.74
CA VAL A 177 9.30 8.78 0.46
C VAL A 177 8.69 7.92 -0.65
N ILE A 178 9.09 6.64 -0.76
CA ILE A 178 8.52 5.71 -1.75
C ILE A 178 7.02 5.56 -1.55
N LEU A 179 6.57 5.40 -0.30
CA LEU A 179 5.15 5.30 0.03
C LEU A 179 4.39 6.56 -0.36
N GLU A 180 4.91 7.73 -0.01
CA GLU A 180 4.25 8.99 -0.29
C GLU A 180 4.16 9.25 -1.80
N VAL A 181 5.21 8.91 -2.55
CA VAL A 181 5.22 8.94 -4.02
C VAL A 181 4.19 7.96 -4.60
N MET A 182 4.14 6.73 -4.11
CA MET A 182 3.16 5.71 -4.53
C MET A 182 1.73 6.19 -4.28
N VAL A 183 1.42 6.68 -3.07
CA VAL A 183 0.07 7.15 -2.74
C VAL A 183 -0.32 8.36 -3.58
N ARG A 184 0.60 9.31 -3.77
CA ARG A 184 0.35 10.52 -4.56
C ARG A 184 0.10 10.20 -6.03
N THR A 185 0.85 9.26 -6.59
CA THR A 185 0.77 8.94 -8.02
C THR A 185 -0.38 7.99 -8.32
N SER A 186 -0.59 6.97 -7.47
CA SER A 186 -1.58 5.92 -7.68
C SER A 186 -2.97 6.26 -7.15
N TYR A 187 -3.13 7.18 -6.19
CA TYR A 187 -4.42 7.38 -5.52
C TYR A 187 -4.88 8.84 -5.44
N GLU A 188 -4.01 9.80 -5.12
CA GLU A 188 -4.43 11.23 -5.05
C GLU A 188 -4.93 11.77 -6.39
N LYS A 189 -4.34 11.31 -7.51
CA LYS A 189 -4.78 11.72 -8.86
C LYS A 189 -6.24 11.37 -9.09
N TYR A 190 -6.64 10.15 -8.74
CA TYR A 190 -8.03 9.69 -8.90
C TYR A 190 -8.98 10.39 -7.91
N LEU A 191 -8.53 10.61 -6.67
CA LEU A 191 -9.31 11.34 -5.67
C LEU A 191 -9.60 12.79 -6.11
N LYS A 192 -8.60 13.48 -6.68
CA LYS A 192 -8.76 14.84 -7.23
C LYS A 192 -9.70 14.88 -8.44
N GLN A 193 -9.63 13.87 -9.32
CA GLN A 193 -10.54 13.78 -10.46
C GLN A 193 -11.99 13.59 -10.00
N ILE A 194 -12.25 12.66 -9.07
CA ILE A 194 -13.59 12.43 -8.50
C ILE A 194 -14.10 13.69 -7.80
N LYS A 195 -13.25 14.37 -7.01
CA LYS A 195 -13.61 15.63 -6.35
C LYS A 195 -13.95 16.74 -7.35
N SER A 196 -13.17 16.87 -8.43
CA SER A 196 -13.43 17.87 -9.46
C SER A 196 -14.77 17.61 -10.14
N THR A 197 -15.08 16.35 -10.48
CA THR A 197 -16.38 15.99 -11.05
C THR A 197 -17.54 16.26 -10.09
N LEU A 198 -17.37 16.01 -8.78
CA LEU A 198 -18.36 16.37 -7.74
C LEU A 198 -18.66 17.87 -7.70
N VAL A 199 -17.61 18.70 -7.63
CA VAL A 199 -17.76 20.17 -7.56
C VAL A 199 -18.48 20.70 -8.79
N GLN A 200 -18.09 20.22 -9.98
CA GLN A 200 -18.72 20.69 -11.20
C GLN A 200 -20.15 20.13 -11.42
N MET A 201 -20.61 19.16 -10.61
CA MET A 201 -22.02 18.74 -10.53
C MET A 201 -22.80 19.59 -9.52
N GLU A 202 -22.13 20.19 -8.53
CA GLU A 202 -22.72 21.10 -7.53
C GLU A 202 -22.95 22.51 -8.10
N GLU A 203 -22.14 22.93 -9.07
CA GLU A 203 -22.27 24.22 -9.77
C GLU A 203 -23.37 24.27 -10.85
N LEU A 204 -24.13 23.18 -11.07
CA LEU A 204 -25.18 23.02 -12.11
C LEU A 204 -26.61 22.97 -11.56
#